data_AF-A0A1G4PHK4-F1
#
_entry.id   AF-A0A1G4PHK4-F1
#
_cell.length_a   1.000
_cell.length_b   1.000
_cell.length_c   1.000
_cell.angle_alpha   90.00
_cell.angle_beta   90.00
_cell.angle_gamma   90.00
#
_symmetry.space_group_name_H-M   'P 1'
#
loop_
_entity.id
_entity.type
_entity.pdbx_description
1 polymer ?
#
loop_
_entity_poly.entity_id
_entity_poly.type
_entity_poly.pdbx_seq_one_letter_code
_entity_poly.pdbx_strand_id
1 'polypeptide(L)'
;MKDRYIAVVIILLILLVSVVGLSLMTRNIAGSMNKKAEEELFASSCSELMERDVTIYWIGSFPDELSPISGKVIRVDSVSEETMPVKSPEFHTIERDPDGNIVRERIPVEYAANLYIVINRAILSEEQYSVIRDCVKDNGVKTVVIGRSAIKSYRDFLMLPVMSYTEDDNMVYSLDGGSVSHALGEGSTPSGIVDYLLKDIGDITEDGDRPEQDITDNSQG
;
A
#
# COMPACT_ATOMS: atom_id res chain seq x y z
N MET A 1 -70.41 -0.14 -15.71
CA MET A 1 -69.38 0.91 -15.48
C MET A 1 -68.40 0.52 -14.38
N LYS A 2 -68.84 -0.01 -13.23
CA LYS A 2 -67.97 -0.50 -12.14
C LYS A 2 -66.92 -1.53 -12.57
N ASP A 3 -67.29 -2.51 -13.40
CA ASP A 3 -66.39 -3.61 -13.78
C ASP A 3 -65.20 -3.16 -14.64
N ARG A 4 -65.40 -2.13 -15.47
CA ARG A 4 -64.32 -1.50 -16.25
C ARG A 4 -63.33 -0.76 -15.37
N TYR A 5 -63.81 -0.15 -14.28
CA TYR A 5 -62.97 0.56 -13.32
C TYR A 5 -62.08 -0.42 -12.53
N ILE A 6 -62.65 -1.56 -12.12
CA ILE A 6 -61.92 -2.62 -11.42
C ILE A 6 -60.81 -3.19 -12.33
N ALA A 7 -61.11 -3.45 -13.60
CA ALA A 7 -60.11 -3.93 -14.56
C ALA A 7 -58.94 -2.93 -14.74
N VAL A 8 -59.24 -1.63 -14.87
CA VAL A 8 -58.20 -0.58 -15.01
C VAL A 8 -57.33 -0.48 -13.75
N VAL A 9 -57.91 -0.58 -12.56
CA VAL A 9 -57.16 -0.53 -11.29
C VAL A 9 -56.23 -1.75 -11.15
N ILE A 10 -56.69 -2.94 -11.53
CA ILE A 10 -55.87 -4.16 -11.49
C ILE A 10 -54.69 -4.05 -12.46
N ILE A 11 -54.91 -3.56 -13.68
CA ILE A 11 -53.85 -3.35 -14.67
C ILE A 11 -52.81 -2.35 -14.15
N LEU A 12 -53.25 -1.24 -13.55
CA LEU A 12 -52.35 -0.25 -12.95
C LEU A 12 -51.52 -0.83 -11.80
N LEU A 13 -52.11 -1.66 -10.95
CA LEU A 13 -51.40 -2.34 -9.86
C LEU A 13 -50.32 -3.30 -10.38
N ILE A 14 -50.64 -4.09 -11.41
CA ILE A 14 -49.66 -5.00 -12.03
C ILE A 14 -48.51 -4.19 -12.62
N LEU A 15 -48.81 -3.10 -13.33
CA LEU A 15 -47.81 -2.24 -13.95
C LEU A 15 -46.89 -1.60 -12.90
N LEU A 16 -47.45 -1.16 -11.76
CA LEU A 16 -46.68 -0.62 -10.65
C LEU A 16 -45.74 -1.66 -10.03
N VAL A 17 -46.24 -2.89 -9.79
CA VAL A 17 -45.42 -4.00 -9.28
C VAL A 17 -44.30 -4.37 -10.25
N SER A 18 -44.59 -4.40 -11.56
CA SER A 18 -43.59 -4.66 -12.59
C SER A 18 -42.49 -3.60 -12.63
N VAL A 19 -42.84 -2.31 -12.52
CA VAL A 19 -41.85 -1.21 -12.50
C VAL A 19 -40.98 -1.26 -11.25
N VAL A 20 -41.56 -1.52 -10.07
CA VAL A 20 -40.80 -1.66 -8.83
C VAL A 20 -39.87 -2.88 -8.88
N GLY A 21 -40.36 -4.02 -9.38
CA GLY A 21 -39.55 -5.23 -9.55
C GLY A 21 -38.38 -5.03 -10.52
N LEU A 22 -38.61 -4.33 -11.62
CA LEU A 22 -37.57 -4.02 -12.61
C LEU A 22 -36.51 -3.05 -12.02
N SER A 23 -36.92 -2.07 -11.22
CA SER A 23 -36.03 -1.14 -10.53
C SER A 23 -35.12 -1.86 -9.51
N LEU A 24 -35.67 -2.82 -8.77
CA LEU A 24 -34.88 -3.63 -7.84
C LEU A 24 -33.91 -4.58 -8.56
N MET A 25 -34.35 -5.22 -9.65
CA MET A 25 -33.47 -6.07 -10.47
C MET A 25 -32.33 -5.29 -11.11
N THR A 26 -32.62 -4.13 -11.71
CA THR A 26 -31.58 -3.28 -12.35
C THR A 26 -30.55 -2.78 -11.34
N ARG A 27 -30.97 -2.40 -10.12
CA ARG A 27 -30.03 -2.05 -9.04
C ARG A 27 -29.14 -3.22 -8.62
N ASN A 28 -29.68 -4.42 -8.49
CA ASN A 28 -28.92 -5.60 -8.10
C ASN A 28 -27.94 -6.06 -9.20
N ILE A 29 -28.36 -5.96 -10.47
CA ILE A 29 -27.49 -6.27 -11.63
C ILE A 29 -26.39 -5.23 -11.77
N ALA A 30 -26.70 -3.94 -11.69
CA ALA A 30 -25.69 -2.88 -11.74
C ALA A 30 -24.68 -3.02 -10.58
N GLY A 31 -25.16 -3.34 -9.37
CA GLY A 31 -24.29 -3.58 -8.23
C GLY A 31 -23.36 -4.79 -8.40
N SER A 32 -23.83 -5.88 -9.00
CA SER A 32 -22.99 -7.06 -9.25
C SER A 32 -22.01 -6.87 -10.41
N MET A 33 -22.40 -6.11 -11.44
CA MET A 33 -21.50 -5.72 -12.53
C MET A 33 -20.40 -4.78 -12.07
N ASN A 34 -20.71 -3.78 -11.24
CA ASN A 34 -19.69 -2.90 -10.67
C ASN A 34 -18.68 -3.65 -9.81
N LYS A 35 -19.14 -4.56 -8.94
CA LYS A 35 -18.24 -5.39 -8.12
C LYS A 35 -17.30 -6.25 -8.96
N LYS A 36 -17.81 -6.87 -10.02
CA LYS A 36 -16.97 -7.66 -10.94
C LYS A 36 -15.95 -6.79 -11.66
N ALA A 37 -16.35 -5.61 -12.12
CA ALA A 37 -15.43 -4.67 -12.75
C ALA A 37 -14.34 -4.19 -11.77
N GLU A 38 -14.70 -3.92 -10.51
CA GLU A 38 -13.74 -3.57 -9.45
C GLU A 38 -12.77 -4.73 -9.14
N GLU A 39 -13.27 -5.97 -9.05
CA GLU A 39 -12.44 -7.17 -8.85
C GLU A 39 -11.47 -7.41 -10.03
N GLU A 40 -11.94 -7.24 -11.27
CA GLU A 40 -11.11 -7.38 -12.47
C GLU A 40 -10.02 -6.30 -12.55
N LEU A 41 -10.36 -5.04 -12.25
CA LEU A 41 -9.39 -3.95 -12.18
C LEU A 41 -8.35 -4.20 -11.10
N PHE A 42 -8.77 -4.59 -9.91
CA PHE A 42 -7.85 -4.89 -8.82
C PHE A 42 -6.91 -6.05 -9.16
N ALA A 43 -7.41 -7.14 -9.75
CA ALA A 43 -6.59 -8.26 -10.20
C ALA A 43 -5.58 -7.83 -11.28
N SER A 44 -5.97 -6.93 -12.18
CA SER A 44 -5.07 -6.34 -13.16
C SER A 44 -3.96 -5.52 -12.50
N SER A 45 -4.31 -4.65 -11.55
CA SER A 45 -3.34 -3.83 -10.80
C SER A 45 -2.35 -4.71 -10.01
N CYS A 46 -2.83 -5.78 -9.37
CA CYS A 46 -1.97 -6.75 -8.70
C CYS A 46 -1.00 -7.44 -9.68
N SER A 47 -1.48 -7.80 -10.88
CA SER A 47 -0.64 -8.43 -11.90
C SER A 47 0.44 -7.47 -12.41
N GLU A 48 0.09 -6.20 -12.64
CA GLU A 48 1.08 -5.18 -13.01
C GLU A 48 2.13 -5.00 -11.91
N LEU A 49 1.72 -4.95 -10.64
CA LEU A 49 2.64 -4.81 -9.53
C LEU A 49 3.61 -6.00 -9.43
N MET A 50 3.15 -7.22 -9.76
CA MET A 50 3.99 -8.42 -9.80
C MET A 50 5.02 -8.42 -10.95
N GLU A 51 4.77 -7.68 -12.03
CA GLU A 51 5.72 -7.51 -13.13
C GLU A 51 6.83 -6.49 -12.80
N ARG A 52 6.66 -5.70 -11.73
CA ARG A 52 7.65 -4.74 -11.25
C ARG A 52 8.60 -5.39 -10.25
N ASP A 53 9.84 -4.90 -10.18
CA ASP A 53 10.81 -5.29 -9.14
C ASP A 53 10.47 -4.59 -7.81
N VAL A 54 9.46 -5.13 -7.12
CA VAL A 54 8.89 -4.62 -5.88
C VAL A 54 8.94 -5.70 -4.81
N THR A 55 9.38 -5.34 -3.61
CA THR A 55 9.22 -6.18 -2.41
C THR A 55 8.47 -5.43 -1.33
N ILE A 56 7.40 -6.05 -0.81
CA ILE A 56 6.55 -5.49 0.25
C ILE A 56 6.76 -6.29 1.53
N TYR A 57 7.16 -5.62 2.60
CA TYR A 57 7.24 -6.16 3.96
C TYR A 57 5.96 -5.81 4.71
N TRP A 58 5.12 -6.81 4.98
CA TRP A 58 3.80 -6.61 5.58
C TRP A 58 3.80 -6.95 7.07
N ILE A 59 3.60 -5.97 7.93
CA ILE A 59 3.54 -6.11 9.38
C ILE A 59 2.08 -6.11 9.84
N GLY A 60 1.61 -7.22 10.41
CA GLY A 60 0.24 -7.39 10.89
C GLY A 60 -0.58 -8.34 10.02
N SER A 61 -1.89 -8.12 9.92
CA SER A 61 -2.78 -8.95 9.12
C SER A 61 -2.56 -8.71 7.63
N PHE A 62 -2.19 -9.75 6.88
CA PHE A 62 -2.08 -9.69 5.42
C PHE A 62 -3.46 -9.88 4.78
N PRO A 63 -3.92 -9.00 3.89
CA PRO A 63 -5.19 -9.15 3.19
C PRO A 63 -5.15 -10.35 2.25
N ASP A 64 -6.17 -11.21 2.32
CA ASP A 64 -6.25 -12.42 1.49
C ASP A 64 -6.28 -12.07 -0.01
N GLU A 65 -6.83 -10.91 -0.36
CA GLU A 65 -6.94 -10.41 -1.73
C GLU A 65 -5.57 -10.09 -2.35
N LEU A 66 -4.53 -9.85 -1.52
CA LEU A 66 -3.16 -9.58 -1.98
C LEU A 66 -2.29 -10.84 -2.04
N SER A 67 -2.85 -12.03 -1.77
CA SER A 67 -2.12 -13.31 -1.84
C SER A 67 -1.36 -13.58 -3.14
N PRO A 68 -1.74 -13.05 -4.33
CA PRO A 68 -0.94 -13.23 -5.54
C PRO A 68 0.38 -12.45 -5.52
N ILE A 69 0.46 -11.33 -4.80
CA ILE A 69 1.64 -10.47 -4.76
C ILE A 69 2.69 -11.11 -3.86
N SER A 70 3.93 -11.21 -4.36
CA SER A 70 5.08 -11.67 -3.57
C SER A 70 5.41 -10.67 -2.46
N GLY A 71 4.76 -10.81 -1.31
CA GLY A 71 5.02 -10.06 -0.09
C GLY A 71 5.69 -10.91 0.98
N LYS A 72 6.63 -10.35 1.73
CA LYS A 72 7.13 -10.95 2.97
C LYS A 72 6.22 -10.53 4.11
N VAL A 73 5.41 -11.46 4.61
CA VAL A 73 4.60 -11.23 5.81
C VAL A 73 5.48 -11.37 7.04
N ILE A 74 5.62 -10.29 7.80
CA ILE A 74 6.38 -10.21 9.04
C ILE A 74 5.41 -10.17 10.21
N ARG A 75 5.59 -11.07 11.17
CA ARG A 75 4.78 -11.02 12.40
C ARG A 75 5.22 -9.84 13.25
N VAL A 76 4.28 -9.20 13.93
CA VAL A 76 4.54 -8.05 14.81
C VAL A 76 5.63 -8.36 15.84
N ASP A 77 5.61 -9.55 16.45
CA ASP A 77 6.59 -9.99 17.45
C ASP A 77 7.98 -10.30 16.88
N SER A 78 8.10 -10.41 15.55
CA SER A 78 9.35 -10.73 14.86
C SER A 78 10.06 -9.53 14.24
N VAL A 79 9.52 -8.32 14.36
CA VAL A 79 10.14 -7.11 13.78
C VAL A 79 11.48 -6.84 14.45
N SER A 80 12.58 -7.01 13.70
CA SER A 80 13.96 -6.83 14.15
C SER A 80 14.88 -6.49 12.98
N GLU A 81 16.15 -6.15 13.25
CA GLU A 81 17.16 -5.91 12.21
C GLU A 81 17.38 -7.12 11.28
N GLU A 82 17.07 -8.34 11.74
CA GLU A 82 17.26 -9.58 10.97
C GLU A 82 16.09 -9.87 10.02
N THR A 83 14.88 -9.41 10.35
CA THR A 83 13.66 -9.71 9.58
C THR A 83 13.25 -8.57 8.66
N MET A 84 13.76 -7.37 8.91
CA MET A 84 13.47 -6.16 8.17
C MET A 84 14.58 -5.83 7.16
N PRO A 85 14.28 -5.06 6.10
CA PRO A 85 15.28 -4.66 5.13
C PRO A 85 16.14 -3.54 5.72
N VAL A 86 17.05 -3.86 6.64
CA VAL A 86 18.13 -2.97 7.12
C VAL A 86 19.38 -3.24 6.28
N LYS A 87 20.13 -2.20 5.88
CA LYS A 87 21.17 -2.30 4.85
C LYS A 87 22.23 -3.32 5.28
N SER A 88 22.28 -4.44 4.58
CA SER A 88 23.39 -5.38 4.71
C SER A 88 24.70 -4.71 4.23
N PRO A 89 25.88 -5.14 4.70
CA PRO A 89 27.14 -4.61 4.18
C PRO A 89 27.23 -4.83 2.67
N GLU A 90 27.85 -3.89 1.96
CA GLU A 90 28.00 -3.92 0.49
C GLU A 90 28.83 -5.12 0.00
N PHE A 91 29.62 -5.72 0.89
CA PHE A 91 30.50 -6.85 0.58
C PHE A 91 30.46 -7.88 1.70
N HIS A 92 30.68 -9.13 1.32
CA HIS A 92 30.78 -10.25 2.24
C HIS A 92 31.92 -10.01 3.24
N THR A 93 31.57 -9.92 4.52
CA THR A 93 32.51 -9.68 5.61
C THR A 93 32.55 -10.87 6.57
N ILE A 94 33.76 -11.37 6.86
CA ILE A 94 34.00 -12.41 7.86
C ILE A 94 34.93 -11.84 8.93
N GLU A 95 34.43 -11.73 10.15
CA GLU A 95 35.18 -11.36 11.34
C GLU A 95 35.70 -12.64 12.01
N ARG A 96 37.00 -12.66 12.31
CA ARG A 96 37.67 -13.79 12.97
C ARG A 96 38.27 -13.34 14.30
N ASP A 97 38.25 -14.21 15.29
CA ASP A 97 38.98 -14.01 16.53
C ASP A 97 40.50 -14.16 16.30
N PRO A 98 41.36 -13.84 17.30
CA PRO A 98 42.81 -14.02 17.20
C PRO A 98 43.25 -15.47 16.97
N ASP A 99 42.40 -16.44 17.29
CA ASP A 99 42.63 -17.87 17.09
C ASP A 99 42.22 -18.35 15.69
N GLY A 100 41.65 -17.46 14.87
CA GLY A 100 41.23 -17.70 13.49
C GLY A 100 39.81 -18.26 13.34
N ASN A 101 39.05 -18.42 14.42
CA ASN A 101 37.65 -18.85 14.38
C ASN A 101 36.75 -17.73 13.89
N ILE A 102 35.72 -18.06 13.12
CA ILE A 102 34.72 -17.10 12.66
C ILE A 102 33.84 -16.71 13.84
N VAL A 103 33.85 -15.43 14.20
CA VAL A 103 32.97 -14.85 15.23
C VAL A 103 31.79 -14.11 14.63
N ARG A 104 31.90 -13.66 13.37
CA ARG A 104 30.80 -13.01 12.65
C ARG A 104 30.96 -13.20 11.15
N GLU A 105 29.87 -13.50 10.46
CA GLU A 105 29.81 -13.53 9.00
C GLU A 105 28.60 -12.68 8.56
N ARG A 106 28.81 -11.79 7.59
CA ARG A 106 27.75 -10.92 7.04
C ARG A 106 27.78 -11.00 5.52
N ILE A 107 26.76 -11.59 4.94
CA ILE A 107 26.60 -11.74 3.49
C ILE A 107 25.73 -10.59 2.97
N PRO A 108 26.09 -9.92 1.85
CA PRO A 108 25.25 -8.91 1.23
C PRO A 108 23.93 -9.52 0.78
N VAL A 109 22.85 -8.80 1.05
CA VAL A 109 21.50 -9.12 0.61
C VAL A 109 21.18 -8.23 -0.59
N GLU A 110 20.77 -8.84 -1.70
CA GLU A 110 20.20 -8.10 -2.81
C GLU A 110 18.79 -7.63 -2.45
N TYR A 111 18.53 -6.34 -2.62
CA TYR A 111 17.24 -5.73 -2.39
C TYR A 111 16.59 -5.38 -3.72
N ALA A 112 15.26 -5.54 -3.80
CA ALA A 112 14.49 -5.08 -4.95
C ALA A 112 14.63 -3.56 -5.12
N ALA A 113 14.52 -3.07 -6.36
CA ALA A 113 14.60 -1.66 -6.68
C ALA A 113 13.56 -0.81 -5.92
N ASN A 114 12.37 -1.38 -5.68
CA ASN A 114 11.31 -0.73 -4.93
C ASN A 114 10.98 -1.52 -3.66
N LEU A 115 11.27 -0.94 -2.50
CA LEU A 115 11.00 -1.53 -1.19
C LEU A 115 9.95 -0.75 -0.43
N TYR A 116 8.94 -1.46 0.09
CA TYR A 116 7.91 -0.88 0.94
C TYR A 116 7.75 -1.67 2.23
N ILE A 117 7.51 -0.96 3.33
CA ILE A 117 7.04 -1.52 4.59
C ILE A 117 5.58 -1.11 4.78
N VAL A 118 4.68 -2.07 4.98
CA VAL A 118 3.27 -1.83 5.26
C VAL A 118 2.97 -2.24 6.70
N ILE A 119 2.55 -1.28 7.54
CA ILE A 119 2.10 -1.52 8.91
C ILE A 119 0.58 -1.54 8.91
N ASN A 120 -0.03 -2.73 8.92
CA ASN A 120 -1.49 -2.86 8.84
C ASN A 120 -2.12 -2.99 10.23
N ARG A 121 -2.69 -1.87 10.74
CA ARG A 121 -3.45 -1.80 12.00
C ARG A 121 -2.71 -2.37 13.22
N ALA A 122 -1.40 -2.54 13.10
CA ALA A 122 -0.53 -3.08 14.14
C ALA A 122 0.03 -1.95 14.99
N ILE A 123 0.06 -2.15 16.31
CA ILE A 123 0.77 -1.28 17.25
C ILE A 123 2.09 -1.94 17.57
N LEU A 124 3.17 -1.22 17.30
CA LEU A 124 4.52 -1.71 17.53
C LEU A 124 5.10 -1.07 18.79
N SER A 125 6.13 -1.70 19.35
CA SER A 125 6.93 -1.09 20.41
C SER A 125 7.85 0.00 19.87
N GLU A 126 8.39 0.83 20.76
CA GLU A 126 9.36 1.87 20.39
C GLU A 126 10.63 1.28 19.73
N GLU A 127 11.09 0.13 20.22
CA GLU A 127 12.22 -0.60 19.64
C GLU A 127 11.93 -1.03 18.19
N GLN A 128 10.74 -1.56 17.94
CA GLN A 128 10.32 -1.98 16.61
C GLN A 128 10.14 -0.79 15.66
N TYR A 129 9.61 0.33 16.15
CA TYR A 129 9.56 1.56 15.35
C TYR A 129 10.95 2.12 15.07
N SER A 130 11.92 1.95 15.98
CA SER A 130 13.31 2.32 15.72
C SER A 130 13.88 1.51 14.55
N VAL A 131 13.68 0.19 14.53
CA VAL A 131 14.11 -0.66 13.41
C VAL A 131 13.50 -0.20 12.09
N ILE A 132 12.20 0.12 12.07
CA ILE A 132 11.53 0.63 10.87
C ILE A 132 12.12 1.97 10.44
N ARG A 133 12.32 2.90 11.38
CA ARG A 133 12.95 4.19 11.09
C ARG A 133 14.35 4.00 10.48
N ASP A 134 15.12 3.05 11.00
CA ASP A 134 16.47 2.78 10.50
C ASP A 134 16.42 2.16 9.09
N CYS A 135 15.39 1.34 8.78
CA CYS A 135 15.12 0.91 7.40
C CYS A 135 14.81 2.10 6.48
N VAL A 136 13.99 3.06 6.92
CA VAL A 136 13.71 4.26 6.13
C VAL A 136 15.00 5.06 5.94
N LYS A 137 15.73 5.33 7.03
CA LYS A 137 16.97 6.13 7.09
C LYS A 137 18.09 5.60 6.22
N ASP A 138 18.41 4.32 6.38
CA ASP A 138 19.63 3.77 5.81
C ASP A 138 19.40 3.19 4.42
N ASN A 139 18.15 2.87 4.06
CA ASN A 139 17.78 2.26 2.77
C ASN A 139 16.79 3.06 1.91
N GLY A 140 16.28 4.20 2.38
CA GLY A 140 15.28 4.97 1.63
C GLY A 140 13.93 4.24 1.49
N VAL A 141 13.68 3.22 2.31
CA VAL A 141 12.45 2.41 2.24
C VAL A 141 11.24 3.27 2.58
N LYS A 142 10.16 3.17 1.80
CA LYS A 142 8.91 3.89 2.08
C LYS A 142 8.06 3.09 3.06
N THR A 143 7.50 3.76 4.06
CA THR A 143 6.60 3.13 5.05
C THR A 143 5.17 3.59 4.83
N VAL A 144 4.25 2.64 4.67
CA VAL A 144 2.80 2.85 4.59
C VAL A 144 2.17 2.35 5.89
N VAL A 145 1.49 3.21 6.63
CA VAL A 145 0.84 2.87 7.90
C VAL A 145 -0.66 2.95 7.74
N ILE A 146 -1.38 1.89 8.10
CA ILE A 146 -2.82 1.78 7.89
C ILE A 146 -3.52 1.69 9.25
N GLY A 147 -4.58 2.49 9.39
CA GLY A 147 -5.47 2.48 10.54
C GLY A 147 -5.12 3.51 11.60
N ARG A 148 -6.16 4.17 12.12
CA ARG A 148 -6.08 5.28 13.07
C ARG A 148 -5.05 5.08 14.19
N SER A 149 -5.13 3.94 14.88
CA SER A 149 -4.31 3.68 16.07
C SER A 149 -2.84 3.48 15.71
N ALA A 150 -2.55 2.79 14.59
CA ALA A 150 -1.20 2.60 14.10
C ALA A 150 -0.59 3.92 13.61
N ILE A 151 -1.35 4.71 12.84
CA ILE A 151 -0.91 6.04 12.37
C ILE A 151 -0.59 6.94 13.55
N LYS A 152 -1.48 7.02 14.53
CA LYS A 152 -1.27 7.83 15.72
C LYS A 152 0.03 7.42 16.45
N SER A 153 0.17 6.13 16.73
CA SER A 153 1.34 5.59 17.44
C SER A 153 2.65 5.84 16.69
N TYR A 154 2.67 5.66 15.37
CA TYR A 154 3.86 5.88 14.55
C TYR A 154 4.24 7.36 14.46
N ARG A 155 3.26 8.25 14.34
CA ARG A 155 3.49 9.70 14.35
C ARG A 155 4.00 10.22 15.68
N ASP A 156 3.43 9.72 16.78
CA ASP A 156 3.87 10.06 18.13
C ASP A 156 5.35 9.66 18.30
N PHE A 157 5.75 8.47 17.81
CA PHE A 157 7.14 8.03 17.79
C PHE A 157 8.05 8.93 16.93
N LEU A 158 7.61 9.30 15.73
CA LEU A 158 8.35 10.21 14.84
C LEU A 158 8.28 11.69 15.27
N MET A 159 7.60 12.00 16.38
CA MET A 159 7.34 13.37 16.86
C MET A 159 6.71 14.29 15.80
N LEU A 160 5.83 13.72 14.97
CA LEU A 160 5.11 14.46 13.92
C LEU A 160 3.87 15.17 14.49
N PRO A 161 3.39 16.25 13.85
CA PRO A 161 2.20 16.97 14.31
C PRO A 161 0.97 16.07 14.46
N VAL A 162 0.16 16.35 15.47
CA VAL A 162 -1.12 15.64 15.66
C VAL A 162 -2.08 15.99 14.52
N MET A 163 -2.73 14.98 13.95
CA MET A 163 -3.78 15.14 12.96
C MET A 163 -4.94 14.18 13.29
N SER A 164 -6.12 14.46 12.73
CA SER A 164 -7.29 13.59 12.89
C SER A 164 -7.30 12.54 11.79
N TYR A 165 -7.60 11.29 12.15
CA TYR A 165 -7.68 10.16 11.23
C TYR A 165 -8.97 9.36 11.40
N THR A 166 -9.47 8.75 10.34
CA THR A 166 -10.49 7.69 10.38
C THR A 166 -9.86 6.31 10.60
N GLU A 167 -10.68 5.31 10.92
CA GLU A 167 -10.19 3.92 11.15
C GLU A 167 -9.56 3.30 9.90
N ASP A 168 -9.92 3.83 8.72
CA ASP A 168 -9.49 3.34 7.41
C ASP A 168 -8.62 4.36 6.67
N ASP A 169 -8.02 5.29 7.41
CA ASP A 169 -7.00 6.16 6.84
C ASP A 169 -5.67 5.40 6.75
N ASN A 170 -4.77 5.93 5.93
CA ASN A 170 -3.38 5.55 5.92
C ASN A 170 -2.46 6.78 5.89
N MET A 171 -1.17 6.53 6.06
CA MET A 171 -0.12 7.53 6.06
C MET A 171 1.07 6.95 5.34
N VAL A 172 1.74 7.77 4.52
CA VAL A 172 3.02 7.43 3.90
C VAL A 172 4.12 8.24 4.58
N TYR A 173 5.23 7.57 4.86
CA TYR A 173 6.44 8.18 5.38
C TYR A 173 7.65 7.76 4.54
N SER A 174 8.43 8.76 4.11
CA SER A 174 9.70 8.60 3.40
C SER A 174 10.64 9.74 3.81
N LEU A 175 11.95 9.59 3.59
CA LEU A 175 12.90 10.68 3.85
C LEU A 175 12.88 11.75 2.78
N ASP A 176 12.85 11.34 1.51
CA ASP A 176 13.00 12.28 0.38
C ASP A 176 11.75 13.16 0.18
N GLY A 177 10.58 12.72 0.65
CA GLY A 177 9.32 13.46 0.58
C GLY A 177 8.79 13.98 1.92
N GLY A 178 9.44 13.66 3.04
CA GLY A 178 8.88 13.89 4.38
C GLY A 178 7.65 13.02 4.69
N SER A 179 6.87 13.39 5.71
CA SER A 179 5.60 12.74 5.99
C SER A 179 4.50 13.34 5.11
N VAL A 180 4.11 12.65 4.05
CA VAL A 180 2.93 13.03 3.27
C VAL A 180 1.77 12.17 3.75
N SER A 181 0.93 12.77 4.59
CA SER A 181 -0.35 12.17 4.95
C SER A 181 -1.28 12.28 3.75
N HIS A 182 -1.31 11.26 2.90
CA HIS A 182 -2.42 11.09 1.98
C HIS A 182 -3.55 10.45 2.76
N ALA A 183 -4.69 11.15 2.90
CA ALA A 183 -5.94 10.42 2.98
C ALA A 183 -6.11 9.75 1.61
N LEU A 184 -5.63 8.51 1.45
CA LEU A 184 -6.22 7.65 0.42
C LEU A 184 -7.70 7.60 0.80
N GLY A 185 -8.54 8.27 0.00
CA GLY A 185 -9.92 8.62 0.38
C GLY A 185 -10.74 7.42 0.88
N GLU A 186 -11.85 7.72 1.56
CA GLU A 186 -12.76 6.77 2.25
C GLU A 186 -12.58 5.30 1.83
N GLY A 187 -11.76 4.57 2.61
CA GLY A 187 -11.51 3.15 2.44
C GLY A 187 -10.08 2.83 2.07
N SER A 188 -9.21 2.65 3.08
CA SER A 188 -7.97 1.85 2.99
C SER A 188 -8.30 0.38 2.68
N THR A 189 -8.83 0.16 1.51
CA THR A 189 -9.00 -1.14 0.89
C THR A 189 -7.64 -1.60 0.38
N PRO A 190 -7.39 -2.92 0.31
CA PRO A 190 -6.19 -3.46 -0.34
C PRO A 190 -5.93 -2.85 -1.73
N SER A 191 -7.00 -2.52 -2.48
CA SER A 191 -6.94 -1.77 -3.74
C SER A 191 -6.28 -0.41 -3.64
N GLY A 192 -6.61 0.39 -2.62
CA GLY A 192 -6.01 1.72 -2.45
C GLY A 192 -4.50 1.68 -2.18
N ILE A 193 -3.99 0.59 -1.59
CA ILE A 193 -2.55 0.40 -1.39
C ILE A 193 -1.88 0.04 -2.71
N VAL A 194 -2.45 -0.90 -3.48
CA VAL A 194 -1.91 -1.31 -4.78
C VAL A 194 -1.88 -0.11 -5.74
N ASP A 195 -2.95 0.68 -5.80
CA ASP A 195 -3.02 1.87 -6.63
C ASP A 195 -1.96 2.92 -6.23
N TYR A 196 -1.74 3.11 -4.93
CA TYR A 196 -0.67 3.97 -4.44
C TYR A 196 0.71 3.48 -4.88
N LEU A 197 0.98 2.18 -4.71
CA LEU A 197 2.27 1.58 -5.08
C LEU A 197 2.53 1.72 -6.58
N LEU A 198 1.54 1.42 -7.41
CA LEU A 198 1.66 1.56 -8.87
C LEU A 198 1.91 3.00 -9.29
N LYS A 199 1.18 3.95 -8.71
CA LYS A 199 1.38 5.37 -8.99
C LYS A 199 2.79 5.83 -8.58
N ASP A 200 3.21 5.47 -7.37
CA ASP A 200 4.51 5.84 -6.83
C ASP A 200 5.66 5.28 -7.68
N ILE A 201 5.54 4.04 -8.18
CA ILE A 201 6.51 3.43 -9.11
C ILE A 201 6.45 4.10 -10.49
N GLY A 202 5.25 4.40 -11.00
CA GLY A 202 5.03 5.05 -12.29
C GLY A 202 5.65 6.45 -12.36
N ASP A 203 5.43 7.27 -11.32
CA ASP A 203 5.99 8.62 -11.20
C ASP A 203 7.54 8.60 -11.21
N ILE A 204 8.16 7.56 -10.63
CA ILE A 204 9.62 7.36 -10.66
C ILE A 204 10.12 7.05 -12.08
N THR A 205 9.35 6.30 -12.87
CA THR A 205 9.75 5.93 -14.24
C THR A 205 9.58 7.06 -15.27
N GLU A 206 8.64 7.99 -15.06
CA GLU A 206 8.42 9.11 -16.00
C GLU A 206 9.40 10.28 -15.81
N ASP A 207 9.90 10.53 -14.59
CA ASP A 207 10.90 11.59 -14.35
C ASP A 207 12.32 11.22 -14.85
N GLY A 208 12.53 9.96 -15.27
CA GLY A 208 13.77 9.48 -15.90
C GLY A 208 13.97 9.92 -17.36
N ASP A 209 12.94 10.49 -17.99
CA ASP A 209 12.96 10.98 -19.38
C ASP A 209 13.12 12.51 -19.49
N ARG A 210 13.50 13.19 -18.40
CA ARG A 210 13.88 14.61 -18.53
C ARG A 210 15.15 14.69 -19.37
N PRO A 211 15.11 15.32 -20.56
CA PRO A 211 16.33 15.54 -21.33
C PRO A 211 17.29 16.31 -20.43
N GLU A 212 18.51 15.78 -20.28
CA GLU A 212 19.63 16.51 -19.69
C GLU A 212 19.59 17.92 -20.26
N GLN A 213 19.29 18.91 -19.41
CA GLN A 213 19.47 20.29 -19.80
C GLN A 213 20.97 20.46 -19.98
N ASP A 214 21.36 20.38 -21.25
CA ASP A 214 22.69 20.69 -21.76
C ASP A 214 23.11 22.02 -21.15
N ILE A 215 23.97 21.95 -20.13
CA ILE A 215 24.58 23.13 -19.51
C ILE A 215 25.60 23.61 -20.54
N THR A 216 25.12 24.35 -21.54
CA THR A 216 26.00 25.09 -22.43
C THR A 216 26.68 26.17 -21.61
N ASP A 217 27.94 25.88 -21.30
CA ASP A 217 28.97 26.76 -20.77
C ASP A 217 29.05 28.04 -21.63
N ASN A 218 28.36 29.09 -21.20
CA ASN A 218 28.54 30.44 -21.73
C ASN A 218 29.70 31.09 -20.99
N SER A 219 30.91 30.67 -21.34
CA SER A 219 32.16 31.37 -21.02
C SER A 219 32.85 31.85 -22.29
N GLN A 220 32.22 32.79 -23.01
CA GLN A 220 32.94 33.72 -23.90
C GLN A 220 32.28 35.10 -23.90
N GLY A 221 33.01 36.12 -23.43
CA GLY A 221 32.66 37.53 -23.54
C GLY A 221 33.12 38.38 -22.37
#